data_AF-A0A1B6FZ23-F1
#
_entry.id   AF-A0A1B6FZ23-F1
#
_cell.length_a   1.000
_cell.length_b   1.000
_cell.length_c   1.000
_cell.angle_alpha   90.00
_cell.angle_beta   90.00
_cell.angle_gamma   90.00
#
_symmetry.space_group_name_H-M   'P 1'
#
loop_
_entity.id
_entity.type
_entity.pdbx_description
1 polymer ?
#
loop_
_entity_poly.entity_id
_entity_poly.type
_entity_poly.pdbx_seq_one_letter_code
_entity_poly.pdbx_strand_id
1 'polypeptide(L)'
;KKILETRPYKSITVEKIECKNHLLRNFCTRIRQIAATSTRSKNTVYLRKKIGENILRCRVAVSKATEYRLSQDVTDSERIRQLRLDILNIPSHVFGEHKNCISRGYFCELRPETSTSQTNLVPALIDSNLYQQVSDVVRDLSRHCRSLIT
;
A
#
# COMPACT_ATOMS: atom_id res chain seq x y z
N LYS A 1 14.22 -27.14 -13.20
CA LYS A 1 15.02 -25.90 -13.34
C LYS A 1 14.07 -24.76 -13.65
N LYS A 2 14.15 -23.63 -12.94
CA LYS A 2 13.28 -22.47 -13.20
C LYS A 2 13.72 -21.79 -14.50
N ILE A 3 12.79 -21.24 -15.29
CA ILE A 3 13.07 -20.57 -16.58
C ILE A 3 14.20 -19.53 -16.47
N LEU A 4 14.27 -18.82 -15.35
CA LEU A 4 15.31 -17.82 -15.06
C LEU A 4 16.72 -18.43 -14.95
N GLU A 5 16.83 -19.65 -14.42
CA GLU A 5 18.12 -20.36 -14.26
C GLU A 5 18.62 -20.93 -15.58
N THR A 6 17.71 -21.21 -16.51
CA THR A 6 18.04 -21.78 -17.82
C THR A 6 18.58 -20.78 -18.83
N ARG A 7 18.52 -19.45 -18.57
CA ARG A 7 18.93 -18.37 -19.49
C ARG A 7 18.66 -18.75 -20.96
N PRO A 8 17.38 -18.96 -21.34
CA PRO A 8 17.02 -19.57 -22.62
C PRO A 8 17.46 -18.73 -23.84
N TYR A 9 17.75 -17.44 -23.64
CA TYR A 9 18.21 -16.53 -24.69
C TYR A 9 19.58 -15.95 -24.31
N LYS A 10 20.54 -15.96 -25.26
CA LYS A 10 21.92 -15.50 -25.04
C LYS A 10 22.03 -13.99 -24.77
N SER A 11 21.17 -13.17 -25.38
CA SER A 11 21.23 -11.70 -25.33
C SER A 11 20.02 -11.04 -24.67
N ILE A 12 19.02 -11.83 -24.23
CA ILE A 12 17.77 -11.31 -23.67
C ILE A 12 17.64 -11.79 -22.22
N THR A 13 17.49 -10.84 -21.31
CA THR A 13 17.16 -11.13 -19.91
C THR A 13 15.65 -11.28 -19.78
N VAL A 14 15.20 -12.48 -19.39
CA VAL A 14 13.80 -12.73 -19.07
C VAL A 14 13.55 -12.30 -17.62
N GLU A 15 12.58 -11.41 -17.41
CA GLU A 15 12.14 -10.99 -16.08
C GLU A 15 10.73 -11.53 -15.80
N LYS A 16 10.50 -11.94 -14.55
CA LYS A 16 9.15 -12.25 -14.07
C LYS A 16 8.45 -10.95 -13.68
N ILE A 17 7.47 -10.52 -14.47
CA ILE A 17 6.62 -9.37 -14.15
C ILE A 17 5.34 -9.88 -13.49
N GLU A 18 5.04 -9.41 -12.29
CA GLU A 18 3.77 -9.70 -11.60
C GLU A 18 2.65 -8.82 -12.15
N CYS A 19 1.48 -9.38 -12.41
CA CYS A 19 0.33 -8.57 -12.83
C CYS A 19 -0.31 -7.84 -11.65
N LYS A 20 -1.05 -6.76 -11.93
CA LYS A 20 -1.78 -5.96 -10.92
C LYS A 20 -2.58 -6.81 -9.93
N ASN A 21 -3.31 -7.81 -10.41
CA ASN A 21 -4.11 -8.68 -9.53
C ASN A 21 -3.23 -9.51 -8.58
N HIS A 22 -2.10 -10.04 -9.06
CA HIS A 22 -1.16 -10.78 -8.22
C HIS A 22 -0.50 -9.86 -7.19
N LEU A 23 -0.08 -8.65 -7.60
CA LEU A 23 0.47 -7.65 -6.70
C LEU A 23 -0.50 -7.28 -5.56
N LEU A 24 -1.76 -7.00 -5.89
CA LEU A 24 -2.77 -6.64 -4.90
C LEU A 24 -3.13 -7.82 -3.97
N ARG A 25 -3.18 -9.06 -4.49
CA ARG A 25 -3.39 -10.25 -3.66
C ARG A 25 -2.21 -10.50 -2.71
N ASN A 26 -0.98 -10.37 -3.19
CA ASN A 26 0.22 -10.53 -2.38
C ASN A 26 0.28 -9.44 -1.30
N PHE A 27 0.00 -8.19 -1.67
CA PHE A 27 -0.11 -7.06 -0.74
C PHE A 27 -1.10 -7.33 0.39
N CYS A 28 -2.35 -7.69 0.06
CA CYS A 28 -3.36 -8.01 1.08
C CYS A 28 -2.97 -9.21 1.94
N THR A 29 -2.33 -10.23 1.36
CA THR A 29 -1.89 -11.43 2.09
C THR A 29 -0.80 -11.08 3.11
N ARG A 30 0.16 -10.24 2.74
CA ARG A 30 1.21 -9.78 3.66
C ARG A 30 0.67 -8.91 4.79
N ILE A 31 -0.28 -8.01 4.51
CA ILE A 31 -0.95 -7.25 5.59
C ILE A 31 -1.73 -8.21 6.51
N ARG A 32 -2.40 -9.22 5.95
CA ARG A 32 -3.10 -10.24 6.75
C ARG A 32 -2.16 -11.02 7.66
N GLN A 33 -0.96 -11.34 7.20
CA GLN A 33 0.06 -12.01 8.03
C GLN A 33 0.43 -11.15 9.24
N ILE A 34 0.64 -9.83 9.05
CA ILE A 34 0.90 -8.90 10.17
C ILE A 34 -0.25 -8.94 11.19
N ALA A 35 -1.50 -8.90 10.71
CA ALA A 35 -2.68 -8.95 11.57
C ALA A 35 -2.84 -10.29 12.31
N ALA A 36 -2.33 -11.39 11.75
CA ALA A 36 -2.45 -12.74 12.30
C ALA A 36 -1.29 -13.17 13.22
N THR A 37 -0.20 -12.40 13.31
CA THR A 37 0.95 -12.70 14.19
C THR A 37 0.50 -12.88 15.65
N SER A 38 1.13 -13.79 16.40
CA SER A 38 0.69 -14.22 17.74
C SER A 38 1.40 -13.55 18.93
N THR A 39 2.03 -12.39 18.75
CA THR A 39 2.66 -11.65 19.87
C THR A 39 1.65 -11.29 20.97
N ARG A 40 2.02 -11.55 22.23
CA ARG A 40 1.14 -11.68 23.41
C ARG A 40 0.85 -10.38 24.20
N SER A 41 0.93 -9.20 23.58
CA SER A 41 0.56 -7.94 24.26
C SER A 41 -0.91 -7.56 23.97
N LYS A 42 -1.71 -7.24 25.00
CA LYS A 42 -3.13 -6.84 24.84
C LYS A 42 -3.28 -5.65 23.88
N ASN A 43 -2.42 -4.65 23.98
CA ASN A 43 -2.43 -3.48 23.10
C ASN A 43 -2.11 -3.85 21.64
N THR A 44 -1.20 -4.81 21.42
CA THR A 44 -0.89 -5.30 20.06
C THR A 44 -2.05 -6.08 19.44
N VAL A 45 -2.88 -6.77 20.24
CA VAL A 45 -4.06 -7.50 19.73
C VAL A 45 -5.10 -6.54 19.14
N TYR A 46 -5.42 -5.46 19.86
CA TYR A 46 -6.37 -4.45 19.36
C TYR A 46 -5.88 -3.80 18.05
N LEU A 47 -4.62 -3.39 18.02
CA LEU A 47 -4.04 -2.75 16.83
C LEU A 47 -3.97 -3.70 15.63
N ARG A 48 -3.61 -4.97 15.83
CA ARG A 48 -3.65 -5.98 14.76
C ARG A 48 -5.07 -6.23 14.22
N LYS A 49 -6.08 -6.24 15.10
CA LYS A 49 -7.48 -6.32 14.67
C LYS A 49 -7.82 -5.14 13.76
N LYS A 50 -7.42 -3.92 14.12
CA LYS A 50 -7.61 -2.71 13.30
C LYS A 50 -6.88 -2.79 11.95
N ILE A 51 -5.67 -3.36 11.91
CA ILE A 51 -4.96 -3.63 10.64
C ILE A 51 -5.76 -4.60 9.78
N GLY A 52 -6.25 -5.70 10.36
CA GLY A 52 -7.06 -6.70 9.66
C GLY A 52 -8.35 -6.14 9.06
N GLU A 53 -9.07 -5.32 9.84
CA GLU A 53 -10.30 -4.62 9.41
C GLU A 53 -10.06 -3.68 8.22
N ASN A 54 -8.85 -3.12 8.10
CA ASN A 54 -8.52 -2.12 7.09
C ASN A 54 -7.79 -2.68 5.83
N ILE A 55 -7.59 -4.00 5.70
CA ILE A 55 -6.91 -4.60 4.53
C ILE A 55 -7.56 -4.18 3.21
N LEU A 56 -8.89 -4.23 3.15
CA LEU A 56 -9.62 -3.83 1.94
C LEU A 56 -9.51 -2.33 1.69
N ARG A 57 -9.48 -1.51 2.74
CA ARG A 57 -9.30 -0.06 2.66
C ARG A 57 -7.92 0.29 2.07
N CYS A 58 -6.87 -0.40 2.50
CA CYS A 58 -5.54 -0.30 1.88
C CYS A 58 -5.58 -0.65 0.39
N ARG A 59 -6.25 -1.76 0.01
CA ARG A 59 -6.36 -2.17 -1.40
C ARG A 59 -7.11 -1.14 -2.24
N VAL A 60 -8.23 -0.64 -1.73
CA VAL A 60 -9.04 0.39 -2.42
C VAL A 60 -8.21 1.67 -2.60
N ALA A 61 -7.44 2.09 -1.59
CA ALA A 61 -6.55 3.24 -1.71
C ALA A 61 -5.52 3.07 -2.85
N VAL A 62 -4.90 1.89 -2.99
CA VAL A 62 -4.02 1.60 -4.14
C VAL A 62 -4.78 1.70 -5.45
N SER A 63 -5.95 1.05 -5.56
CA SER A 63 -6.75 1.06 -6.79
C SER A 63 -7.15 2.47 -7.19
N LYS A 64 -7.64 3.28 -6.25
CA LYS A 64 -8.06 4.67 -6.49
C LYS A 64 -6.90 5.58 -6.88
N ALA A 65 -5.76 5.45 -6.21
CA ALA A 65 -4.54 6.16 -6.60
C ALA A 65 -4.13 5.78 -8.03
N THR A 66 -4.17 4.50 -8.36
CA THR A 66 -3.83 4.00 -9.70
C THR A 66 -4.79 4.55 -10.76
N GLU A 67 -6.10 4.46 -10.52
CA GLU A 67 -7.15 4.99 -11.40
C GLU A 67 -6.95 6.50 -11.66
N TYR A 68 -6.70 7.27 -10.60
CA TYR A 68 -6.45 8.69 -10.72
C TYR A 68 -5.19 9.01 -11.54
N ARG A 69 -4.09 8.28 -11.34
CA ARG A 69 -2.87 8.51 -12.12
C ARG A 69 -3.00 8.12 -13.58
N LEU A 70 -3.79 7.09 -13.88
CA LEU A 70 -4.12 6.70 -15.25
C LEU A 70 -4.98 7.75 -15.97
N SER A 71 -5.82 8.49 -15.26
CA SER A 71 -6.65 9.54 -15.86
C SER A 71 -5.90 10.85 -16.13
N GLN A 72 -4.67 11.02 -15.62
CA GLN A 72 -3.90 12.23 -15.85
C GLN A 72 -3.15 12.16 -17.17
N ASP A 73 -3.18 13.23 -17.97
CA ASP A 73 -2.39 13.36 -19.20
C ASP A 73 -0.96 13.84 -18.89
N VAL A 74 -0.15 12.94 -18.34
CA VAL A 74 1.27 13.17 -18.02
C VAL A 74 2.09 11.98 -18.47
N THR A 75 3.41 12.13 -18.52
CA THR A 75 4.32 11.04 -18.91
C THR A 75 4.20 9.85 -17.95
N ASP A 76 4.41 8.63 -18.46
CA ASP A 76 4.40 7.43 -17.62
C ASP A 76 5.40 7.51 -16.47
N SER A 77 6.57 8.10 -16.69
CA SER A 77 7.56 8.34 -15.64
C SER A 77 7.01 9.19 -14.51
N GLU A 78 6.27 10.26 -14.82
CA GLU A 78 5.62 11.09 -13.81
C GLU A 78 4.46 10.36 -13.11
N ARG A 79 3.64 9.61 -13.86
CA ARG A 79 2.58 8.76 -13.27
C ARG A 79 3.17 7.77 -12.27
N ILE A 80 4.26 7.09 -12.61
CA ILE A 80 4.97 6.13 -11.74
C ILE A 80 5.49 6.83 -10.49
N ARG A 81 6.18 7.97 -10.66
CA ARG A 81 6.77 8.71 -9.55
C ARG A 81 5.69 9.17 -8.56
N GLN A 82 4.59 9.69 -9.07
CA GLN A 82 3.49 10.16 -8.25
C GLN A 82 2.73 9.03 -7.59
N LEU A 83 2.43 7.94 -8.32
CA LEU A 83 1.79 6.76 -7.76
C LEU A 83 2.62 6.16 -6.62
N ARG A 84 3.94 6.19 -6.74
CA ARG A 84 4.83 5.74 -5.66
C ARG A 84 4.63 6.55 -4.39
N LEU A 85 4.54 7.88 -4.49
CA LEU A 85 4.26 8.75 -3.35
C LEU A 85 2.85 8.51 -2.78
N ASP A 86 1.86 8.28 -3.64
CA ASP A 86 0.50 7.93 -3.23
C ASP A 86 0.47 6.64 -2.41
N ILE A 87 1.12 5.59 -2.92
CA ILE A 87 1.18 4.28 -2.26
C ILE A 87 1.87 4.39 -0.91
N LEU A 88 3.01 5.11 -0.83
CA LEU A 88 3.73 5.30 0.44
C LEU A 88 2.91 6.05 1.49
N ASN A 89 1.91 6.85 1.09
CA ASN A 89 1.02 7.56 2.00
C ASN A 89 -0.16 6.70 2.52
N ILE A 90 -0.39 5.50 1.96
CA ILE A 90 -1.54 4.65 2.32
C ILE A 90 -1.60 4.34 3.82
N PRO A 91 -0.52 3.94 4.52
CA PRO A 91 -0.58 3.67 5.96
C PRO A 91 -1.07 4.87 6.76
N SER A 92 -0.52 6.06 6.50
CA SER A 92 -0.94 7.29 7.18
C SER A 92 -2.42 7.56 6.93
N HIS A 93 -2.85 7.56 5.67
CA HIS A 93 -4.24 7.80 5.29
C HIS A 93 -5.22 6.80 5.92
N VAL A 94 -4.94 5.50 5.82
CA VAL A 94 -5.86 4.45 6.28
C VAL A 94 -5.99 4.41 7.79
N PHE A 95 -4.92 4.75 8.52
CA PHE A 95 -4.89 4.72 9.98
C PHE A 95 -5.13 6.09 10.65
N GLY A 96 -5.56 7.10 9.88
CA GLY A 96 -6.10 8.35 10.42
C GLY A 96 -5.13 9.54 10.47
N GLU A 97 -3.94 9.42 9.89
CA GLU A 97 -3.01 10.55 9.71
C GLU A 97 -3.09 11.13 8.29
N HIS A 98 -3.67 12.32 8.18
CA HIS A 98 -4.02 12.92 6.90
C HIS A 98 -3.11 14.08 6.45
N LYS A 99 -1.97 14.31 7.12
CA LYS A 99 -1.05 15.42 6.83
C LYS A 99 -0.63 15.49 5.34
N ASN A 100 -0.30 14.33 4.77
CA ASN A 100 0.11 14.20 3.37
C ASN A 100 -1.06 13.94 2.41
N CYS A 101 -2.28 13.77 2.92
CA CYS A 101 -3.47 13.65 2.08
C CYS A 101 -3.91 15.01 1.57
N ILE A 102 -3.88 16.03 2.44
CA ILE A 102 -4.28 17.41 2.14
C ILE A 102 -3.45 17.97 0.98
N SER A 103 -2.13 17.82 1.04
CA SER A 103 -1.23 18.29 -0.03
C SER A 103 -1.44 17.60 -1.38
N ARG A 104 -2.13 16.46 -1.41
CA ARG A 104 -2.42 15.70 -2.63
C ARG A 104 -3.82 16.00 -3.18
N GLY A 105 -4.74 16.55 -2.37
CA GLY A 105 -6.04 17.09 -2.80
C GLY A 105 -7.08 16.05 -3.25
N TYR A 106 -6.70 15.05 -4.03
CA TYR A 106 -7.61 14.02 -4.57
C TYR A 106 -7.66 12.74 -3.72
N PHE A 107 -6.63 12.51 -2.89
CA PHE A 107 -6.41 11.23 -2.23
C PHE A 107 -7.38 10.97 -1.05
N CYS A 108 -7.95 12.03 -0.50
CA CYS A 108 -8.79 11.95 0.68
C CYS A 108 -9.94 12.93 0.56
N GLU A 109 -11.16 12.41 0.46
CA GLU A 109 -12.40 13.18 0.55
C GLU A 109 -12.76 13.44 2.01
N LEU A 110 -11.84 14.00 2.83
CA LEU A 110 -12.24 14.43 4.16
C LEU A 110 -13.23 15.59 4.01
N ARG A 111 -14.53 15.27 4.00
CA ARG A 111 -15.60 16.23 4.21
C ARG A 111 -15.60 16.58 5.71
N PRO A 112 -15.53 17.86 6.08
CA PRO A 112 -15.54 18.31 7.48
C PRO A 112 -16.65 17.64 8.30
N GLU A 113 -17.83 17.42 7.73
CA GLU A 113 -19.00 16.80 8.39
C GLU A 113 -18.84 15.35 8.88
N THR A 114 -17.85 14.58 8.40
CA THR A 114 -17.66 13.15 8.80
C THR A 114 -16.49 12.93 9.76
N SER A 115 -15.81 14.00 10.16
CA SER A 115 -14.47 13.98 10.76
C SER A 115 -14.43 13.76 12.27
N THR A 116 -15.57 13.50 12.91
CA THR A 116 -15.68 13.45 14.38
C THR A 116 -15.45 12.08 15.01
N SER A 117 -15.12 11.01 14.27
CA SER A 117 -14.99 9.67 14.91
C SER A 117 -13.83 8.75 14.48
N GLN A 118 -12.97 9.13 13.53
CA GLN A 118 -11.81 8.29 13.20
C GLN A 118 -10.62 8.64 14.09
N THR A 119 -10.47 7.89 15.18
CA THR A 119 -9.27 7.92 16.03
C THR A 119 -8.01 7.71 15.19
N ASN A 120 -7.05 8.63 15.28
CA ASN A 120 -5.73 8.45 14.67
C ASN A 120 -4.99 7.32 15.39
N LEU A 121 -4.78 6.20 14.70
CA LEU A 121 -4.11 5.01 15.23
C LEU A 121 -2.60 5.01 14.96
N VAL A 122 -2.09 5.95 14.14
CA VAL A 122 -0.67 5.98 13.73
C VAL A 122 0.28 6.03 14.93
N PRO A 123 0.09 6.89 15.96
CA PRO A 123 0.98 6.90 17.12
C PRO A 123 1.05 5.55 17.83
N ALA A 124 -0.09 4.92 18.11
CA ALA A 124 -0.13 3.61 18.77
C ALA A 124 0.47 2.49 17.90
N LEU A 125 0.32 2.57 16.58
CA LEU A 125 0.94 1.64 15.64
C LEU A 125 2.47 1.81 15.58
N ILE A 126 2.99 3.02 15.73
CA ILE A 126 4.43 3.31 15.82
C ILE A 126 4.98 2.71 17.12
N ASP A 127 4.35 2.98 18.26
CA ASP A 127 4.78 2.48 19.57
C ASP A 127 4.83 0.94 19.64
N SER A 128 4.02 0.27 18.82
CA SER A 128 3.96 -1.19 18.72
C SER A 128 4.80 -1.79 17.59
N ASN A 129 5.55 -0.98 16.83
CA ASN A 129 6.29 -1.38 15.63
C ASN A 129 5.43 -2.01 14.52
N LEU A 130 4.10 -1.95 14.62
CA LEU A 130 3.18 -2.45 13.60
C LEU A 130 3.11 -1.51 12.40
N TYR A 131 3.27 -0.21 12.63
CA TYR A 131 3.32 0.78 11.56
C TYR A 131 4.46 0.50 10.58
N GLN A 132 5.65 0.18 11.10
CA GLN A 132 6.81 -0.13 10.29
C GLN A 132 6.58 -1.37 9.43
N GLN A 133 6.04 -2.44 10.02
CA GLN A 133 5.72 -3.68 9.28
C GLN A 133 4.76 -3.43 8.13
N VAL A 134 3.69 -2.66 8.35
CA VAL A 134 2.75 -2.31 7.27
C VAL A 134 3.43 -1.42 6.23
N SER A 135 4.24 -0.46 6.67
CA SER A 135 5.00 0.44 5.79
C SER A 135 5.99 -0.29 4.89
N ASP A 136 6.61 -1.37 5.38
CA ASP A 136 7.53 -2.20 4.59
C ASP A 136 6.79 -2.96 3.48
N VAL A 137 5.61 -3.52 3.80
CA VAL A 137 4.74 -4.17 2.80
C VAL A 137 4.31 -3.16 1.72
N VAL A 138 3.96 -1.93 2.13
CA VAL A 138 3.60 -0.85 1.21
C VAL A 138 4.80 -0.40 0.36
N ARG A 139 5.99 -0.28 0.95
CA ARG A 139 7.23 0.08 0.27
C ARG A 139 7.58 -0.96 -0.80
N ASP A 140 7.41 -2.24 -0.51
CA ASP A 140 7.62 -3.30 -1.48
C ASP A 140 6.65 -3.18 -2.66
N LEU A 141 5.35 -2.97 -2.40
CA LEU A 141 4.36 -2.73 -3.47
C LEU A 141 4.74 -1.51 -4.34
N SER A 142 5.21 -0.43 -3.72
CA SER A 142 5.59 0.82 -4.40
C SER A 142 6.74 0.65 -5.42
N ARG A 143 7.52 -0.43 -5.34
CA ARG A 143 8.56 -0.75 -6.33
C ARG A 143 7.96 -1.28 -7.64
N HIS A 144 6.71 -1.74 -7.59
CA HIS A 144 5.99 -2.32 -8.72
C HIS A 144 4.97 -1.34 -9.34
N CYS A 145 5.11 -0.02 -9.10
CA CYS A 145 4.21 0.99 -9.66
C CYS A 145 4.05 0.90 -11.18
N ARG A 146 5.12 0.55 -11.92
CA ARG A 146 5.06 0.33 -13.37
C ARG A 146 4.00 -0.72 -13.73
N SER A 147 4.01 -1.86 -13.07
CA SER A 147 3.04 -2.96 -13.28
C SER A 147 1.61 -2.64 -12.82
N LEU A 148 1.40 -1.54 -12.08
CA LEU A 148 0.07 -1.09 -11.67
C LEU A 148 -0.57 -0.16 -12.70
N ILE A 149 0.24 0.57 -13.47
CA ILE A 149 -0.22 1.53 -14.48
C ILE A 149 -0.17 1.01 -15.92
N THR A 150 0.41 -0.18 -16.14
CA THR A 150 0.36 -0.92 -17.41
C THR A 150 -0.76 -1.92 -17.39
#